data_AF-A0A1H4IBV2-F1
#
_entry.id   AF-A0A1H4IBV2-F1
#
_cell.length_a   1.000
_cell.length_b   1.000
_cell.length_c   1.000
_cell.angle_alpha   90.00
_cell.angle_beta   90.00
_cell.angle_gamma   90.00
#
_symmetry.space_group_name_H-M   'P 1'
#
loop_
_entity.id
_entity.type
_entity.pdbx_description
1 polymer ?
#
loop_
_entity_poly.entity_id
_entity_poly.type
_entity_poly.pdbx_seq_one_letter_code
_entity_poly.pdbx_strand_id
1 'polypeptide(L)'
;MPTPAITLLPKQRRPLDVAQWTPPLDVDALERILAAFRNWDPLDWDAILEDLADVLGQEAPEHEELVGLADRLHSTLIRLLSIASAGHADEKDQEAVVLIERARTLDTEDFPDDRWKALGYVRRLGWTINELMERLSRTGHIDAVS
;
A
#
# COMPACT_ATOMS: atom_id res chain seq x y z
N MET A 1 -30.64 63.47 37.45
CA MET A 1 -29.60 62.42 37.48
C MET A 1 -28.95 62.38 36.10
N PRO A 2 -27.70 62.83 35.91
CA PRO A 2 -27.05 62.71 34.62
C PRO A 2 -26.45 61.31 34.45
N THR A 3 -26.69 60.70 33.30
CA THR A 3 -26.14 59.40 32.85
C THR A 3 -24.65 59.53 32.56
N PRO A 4 -23.76 58.62 33.01
CA PRO A 4 -22.34 58.71 32.68
C PRO A 4 -22.09 58.31 31.23
N ALA A 5 -21.30 59.11 30.51
CA ALA A 5 -20.80 58.78 29.18
C ALA A 5 -19.72 57.70 29.31
N ILE A 6 -19.94 56.54 28.68
CA ILE A 6 -18.92 55.50 28.53
C ILE A 6 -17.97 55.93 27.41
N THR A 7 -16.77 56.39 27.78
CA THR A 7 -15.68 56.61 26.84
C THR A 7 -15.14 55.25 26.40
N LEU A 8 -15.51 54.81 25.20
CA LEU A 8 -14.92 53.65 24.54
C LEU A 8 -13.52 54.01 24.08
N LEU A 9 -12.49 53.52 24.78
CA LEU A 9 -11.11 53.58 24.30
C LEU A 9 -10.99 52.79 22.98
N PRO A 10 -10.26 53.31 21.98
CA PRO A 10 -10.07 52.60 20.72
C PRO A 10 -9.35 51.27 20.96
N LYS A 11 -9.92 50.17 20.47
CA LYS A 11 -9.28 48.85 20.44
C LYS A 11 -7.99 48.95 19.63
N GLN A 12 -6.85 49.10 20.31
CA GLN A 12 -5.55 48.90 19.69
C GLN A 12 -5.42 47.43 19.34
N ARG A 13 -5.60 47.11 18.05
CA ARG A 13 -5.21 45.80 17.51
C ARG A 13 -3.69 45.77 17.47
N ARG A 14 -3.05 45.15 18.46
CA ARG A 14 -1.65 44.77 18.32
C ARG A 14 -1.57 43.75 17.17
N PRO A 15 -0.72 43.97 16.14
CA PRO A 15 -0.43 42.90 15.20
C PRO A 15 0.17 41.75 16.00
N LEU A 16 -0.48 40.58 15.93
CA LEU A 16 0.13 39.35 16.40
C LEU A 16 1.31 39.09 15.47
N ASP A 17 2.51 39.04 16.05
CA ASP A 17 3.70 38.56 15.36
C ASP A 17 3.57 37.03 15.25
N VAL A 18 2.78 36.60 14.27
CA VAL A 18 2.64 35.18 13.93
C VAL A 18 3.82 34.83 13.03
N ALA A 19 4.69 33.95 13.54
CA ALA A 19 5.77 33.39 12.76
C ALA A 19 5.22 32.91 11.42
N GLN A 20 5.82 33.39 10.33
CA GLN A 20 5.42 33.00 8.99
C GLN A 20 5.59 31.48 8.88
N TRP A 21 4.49 30.79 8.58
CA TRP A 21 4.52 29.34 8.41
C TRP A 21 5.41 29.01 7.22
N THR A 22 6.47 28.24 7.47
CA THR A 22 7.29 27.64 6.44
C THR A 22 6.73 26.25 6.16
N PRO A 23 6.21 25.99 4.95
CA PRO A 23 5.72 24.66 4.60
C PRO A 23 6.85 23.63 4.76
N PRO A 24 6.57 22.46 5.34
CA PRO A 24 7.58 21.40 5.47
C PRO A 24 7.97 20.77 4.13
N LEU A 25 7.23 21.06 3.06
CA LEU A 25 7.43 20.53 1.71
C LEU A 25 7.45 21.70 0.71
N ASP A 26 8.35 21.63 -0.27
CA ASP A 26 8.36 22.55 -1.40
C ASP A 26 7.26 22.21 -2.42
N VAL A 27 7.10 23.09 -3.41
CA VAL A 27 6.07 22.95 -4.46
C VAL A 27 6.29 21.65 -5.25
N ASP A 28 7.54 21.33 -5.57
CA ASP A 28 7.86 20.12 -6.34
C ASP A 28 7.50 18.84 -5.57
N ALA A 29 7.71 18.82 -4.25
CA ALA A 29 7.31 17.71 -3.38
C ALA A 29 5.79 17.57 -3.31
N LEU A 30 5.06 18.68 -3.23
CA LEU A 30 3.59 18.67 -3.28
C LEU A 30 3.06 18.18 -4.63
N GLU A 31 3.68 18.58 -5.74
CA GLU A 31 3.32 18.11 -7.08
C GLU A 31 3.55 16.61 -7.23
N ARG A 32 4.66 16.07 -6.70
CA ARG A 32 4.93 14.62 -6.66
C ARG A 32 3.88 13.87 -5.85
N ILE A 33 3.52 14.36 -4.66
CA ILE A 33 2.48 13.74 -3.83
C ILE A 33 1.12 13.78 -4.54
N LEU A 34 0.77 14.91 -5.15
CA LEU A 34 -0.49 15.05 -5.89
C LEU A 34 -0.55 14.13 -7.11
N ALA A 35 0.55 13.98 -7.84
CA ALA A 35 0.66 13.04 -8.94
C ALA A 35 0.51 11.58 -8.46
N ALA A 36 1.18 11.22 -7.35
CA ALA A 36 1.04 9.91 -6.74
C ALA A 36 -0.41 9.64 -6.29
N PHE A 37 -1.08 10.62 -5.69
CA PHE A 37 -2.48 10.48 -5.24
C PHE A 37 -3.46 10.39 -6.41
N ARG A 38 -3.20 11.09 -7.52
CA ARG A 38 -4.04 11.02 -8.74
C ARG A 38 -3.88 9.72 -9.51
N ASN A 39 -2.69 9.13 -9.45
CA ASN A 39 -2.39 7.84 -10.03
C ASN A 39 -2.58 6.70 -9.03
N TRP A 40 -3.09 7.00 -7.83
CA TRP A 40 -3.39 5.99 -6.84
C TRP A 40 -4.54 5.15 -7.37
N ASP A 41 -4.23 3.89 -7.62
CA ASP A 41 -5.21 2.86 -7.92
C ASP A 41 -5.26 1.89 -6.72
N PRO A 42 -6.40 1.81 -6.00
CA PRO A 42 -6.54 0.91 -4.87
C PRO A 42 -6.24 -0.55 -5.25
N LEU A 43 -5.88 -1.37 -4.25
CA LEU A 43 -5.88 -2.81 -4.45
C LEU A 43 -7.33 -3.27 -4.63
N ASP A 44 -7.61 -3.88 -5.78
CA ASP A 44 -8.88 -4.57 -6.03
C ASP A 44 -8.83 -5.93 -5.31
N TRP A 45 -9.33 -5.95 -4.08
CA TRP A 45 -9.27 -7.15 -3.23
C TRP A 45 -10.06 -8.31 -3.81
N ASP A 46 -11.18 -8.04 -4.47
CA ASP A 46 -12.01 -9.09 -5.06
C ASP A 46 -11.26 -9.75 -6.23
N ALA A 47 -10.66 -8.95 -7.11
CA ALA A 47 -9.84 -9.47 -8.21
C ALA A 47 -8.62 -10.26 -7.71
N ILE A 48 -7.96 -9.78 -6.64
CA ILE A 48 -6.83 -10.51 -6.04
C ILE A 48 -7.28 -11.85 -5.46
N LEU A 49 -8.41 -11.89 -4.76
CA LEU A 49 -8.94 -13.14 -4.20
C LEU A 49 -9.39 -14.11 -5.28
N GLU A 50 -9.92 -13.63 -6.41
CA GLU A 50 -10.23 -14.44 -7.58
C GLU A 50 -8.95 -15.06 -8.17
N ASP A 51 -7.92 -14.27 -8.43
CA ASP A 51 -6.62 -14.76 -8.92
C ASP A 51 -5.98 -15.78 -7.95
N LEU A 52 -6.12 -15.55 -6.64
CA LEU A 52 -5.66 -16.50 -5.63
C LEU A 52 -6.47 -17.80 -5.63
N ALA A 53 -7.80 -17.71 -5.80
CA ALA A 53 -8.67 -18.87 -5.87
C ALA A 53 -8.34 -19.75 -7.10
N ASP A 54 -8.09 -19.13 -8.25
CA ASP A 54 -7.70 -19.82 -9.48
C ASP A 54 -6.39 -20.60 -9.32
N VAL A 55 -5.41 -20.03 -8.62
CA VAL A 55 -4.07 -20.60 -8.52
C VAL A 55 -3.95 -21.62 -7.38
N LEU A 56 -4.55 -21.31 -6.23
CA LEU A 56 -4.52 -22.18 -5.04
C LEU A 56 -5.61 -23.26 -5.08
N GLY A 57 -6.51 -23.18 -6.07
CA GLY A 57 -7.49 -24.20 -6.40
C GLY A 57 -6.88 -25.56 -6.71
N GLN A 58 -7.71 -26.59 -6.58
CA GLN A 58 -7.33 -27.97 -6.90
C GLN A 58 -7.22 -28.20 -8.41
N GLU A 59 -8.04 -27.51 -9.19
CA GLU A 59 -7.96 -27.51 -10.64
C GLU A 59 -6.80 -26.61 -11.07
N ALA A 60 -5.90 -27.15 -11.90
CA ALA A 60 -4.76 -26.39 -12.38
C ALA A 60 -5.19 -25.56 -13.60
N PRO A 61 -4.91 -24.24 -13.62
CA PRO A 61 -5.15 -23.42 -14.79
C PRO A 61 -4.46 -23.96 -16.04
N GLU A 62 -4.97 -23.57 -17.21
CA GLU A 62 -4.31 -23.91 -18.45
C GLU A 62 -2.98 -23.15 -18.60
N HIS A 63 -2.04 -23.72 -19.35
CA HIS A 63 -0.69 -23.16 -19.42
C HIS A 63 -0.66 -21.71 -19.95
N GLU A 64 -1.54 -21.40 -20.90
CA GLU A 64 -1.68 -20.06 -21.48
C GLU A 64 -2.20 -19.03 -20.45
N GLU A 65 -2.99 -19.47 -19.48
CA GLU A 65 -3.55 -18.62 -18.42
C GLU A 65 -2.52 -18.33 -17.31
N LEU A 66 -1.55 -19.23 -17.11
CA LEU A 66 -0.52 -19.10 -16.07
C LEU A 66 0.34 -17.85 -16.26
N VAL A 67 0.62 -17.44 -17.50
CA VAL A 67 1.41 -16.21 -17.77
C VAL A 67 0.63 -14.98 -17.30
N GLY A 68 -0.64 -14.87 -17.68
CA GLY A 68 -1.48 -13.76 -17.27
C GLY A 68 -1.72 -13.72 -15.76
N LEU A 69 -1.90 -14.88 -15.11
CA LEU A 69 -1.99 -14.99 -13.66
C LEU A 69 -0.68 -14.59 -12.97
N ALA A 70 0.47 -15.01 -13.51
CA ALA A 70 1.77 -14.62 -12.99
C ALA A 70 1.93 -13.10 -13.01
N ASP A 71 1.66 -12.44 -14.14
CA ASP A 71 1.80 -10.99 -14.29
C ASP A 71 0.93 -10.21 -13.29
N ARG A 72 -0.33 -10.62 -13.13
CA ARG A 72 -1.26 -9.99 -12.18
C ARG A 72 -0.82 -10.20 -10.74
N LEU A 73 -0.46 -11.43 -10.36
CA LEU A 73 0.01 -11.74 -9.01
C LEU A 73 1.35 -11.05 -8.70
N HIS A 74 2.25 -10.93 -9.68
CA HIS A 74 3.50 -10.19 -9.50
C HIS A 74 3.26 -8.70 -9.26
N SER A 75 2.34 -8.11 -10.04
CA SER A 75 1.93 -6.72 -9.84
C SER A 75 1.35 -6.49 -8.44
N THR A 76 0.53 -7.44 -7.95
CA THR A 76 0.02 -7.45 -6.58
C THR A 76 1.14 -7.58 -5.54
N LEU A 77 2.11 -8.48 -5.76
CA LEU A 77 3.25 -8.68 -4.86
C LEU A 77 4.07 -7.40 -4.69
N ILE A 78 4.39 -6.70 -5.78
CA ILE A 78 5.14 -5.44 -5.78
C ILE A 78 4.38 -4.36 -4.98
N ARG A 79 3.06 -4.29 -5.14
CA ARG A 79 2.22 -3.36 -4.37
C ARG A 79 2.24 -3.69 -2.88
N LEU A 80 2.10 -4.96 -2.51
CA LEU A 80 2.15 -5.39 -1.10
C LEU A 80 3.51 -5.13 -0.47
N LEU A 81 4.61 -5.35 -1.20
CA LEU A 81 5.97 -4.99 -0.76
C LEU A 81 6.11 -3.48 -0.54
N SER A 82 5.51 -2.67 -1.41
CA SER A 82 5.50 -1.21 -1.28
C SER A 82 4.73 -0.76 -0.03
N ILE A 83 3.56 -1.37 0.24
CA ILE A 83 2.76 -1.11 1.44
C ILE A 83 3.53 -1.53 2.70
N ALA A 84 4.11 -2.74 2.71
CA ALA A 84 4.89 -3.24 3.82
C ALA A 84 6.08 -2.30 4.16
N SER A 85 6.78 -1.83 3.12
CA SER A 85 7.89 -0.89 3.27
C SER A 85 7.43 0.48 3.78
N ALA A 86 6.34 1.03 3.24
CA ALA A 86 5.80 2.31 3.71
C ALA A 86 5.29 2.22 5.15
N GLY A 87 4.74 1.06 5.51
CA GLY A 87 4.25 0.73 6.84
C GLY A 87 5.34 0.41 7.86
N HIS A 88 6.58 0.19 7.43
CA HIS A 88 7.69 -0.30 8.26
C HIS A 88 7.32 -1.62 8.96
N ALA A 89 6.62 -2.49 8.22
CA ALA A 89 6.12 -3.76 8.76
C ALA A 89 7.26 -4.65 9.27
N ASP A 90 8.44 -4.56 8.67
CA ASP A 90 9.65 -5.30 9.03
C ASP A 90 10.28 -4.86 10.36
N GLU A 91 10.00 -3.66 10.86
CA GLU A 91 10.61 -3.18 12.12
C GLU A 91 10.00 -3.82 13.37
N LYS A 92 8.74 -4.22 13.30
CA LYS A 92 7.96 -4.66 14.48
C LYS A 92 7.52 -6.10 14.41
N ASP A 93 7.72 -6.76 13.26
CA ASP A 93 7.11 -8.04 12.98
C ASP A 93 8.06 -8.99 12.24
N GLN A 94 8.60 -9.95 13.00
CA GLN A 94 9.53 -10.94 12.48
C GLN A 94 8.89 -11.84 11.41
N GLU A 95 7.58 -12.11 11.48
CA GLU A 95 6.90 -12.90 10.45
C GLU A 95 6.79 -12.10 9.14
N ALA A 96 6.51 -10.80 9.24
CA ALA A 96 6.50 -9.91 8.09
C ALA A 96 7.88 -9.85 7.42
N VAL A 97 8.99 -9.81 8.19
CA VAL A 97 10.35 -9.88 7.64
C VAL A 97 10.53 -11.11 6.75
N VAL A 98 10.18 -12.30 7.25
CA VAL A 98 10.33 -13.56 6.51
C VAL A 98 9.49 -13.58 5.24
N LEU A 99 8.25 -13.08 5.31
CA LEU A 99 7.35 -13.01 4.15
C LEU A 99 7.85 -12.00 3.11
N ILE A 100 8.35 -10.85 3.54
CA ILE A 100 8.94 -9.83 2.67
C ILE A 100 10.18 -10.37 1.95
N GLU A 101 11.06 -11.08 2.65
CA GLU A 101 12.25 -11.70 2.03
C GLU A 101 11.87 -12.77 1.00
N ARG A 102 10.87 -13.60 1.30
CA ARG A 102 10.34 -14.60 0.37
C ARG A 102 9.73 -13.94 -0.87
N ALA A 103 8.94 -12.89 -0.66
CA ALA A 103 8.35 -12.09 -1.73
C ALA A 103 9.43 -11.47 -2.63
N ARG A 104 10.46 -10.85 -2.05
CA ARG A 104 11.60 -10.28 -2.80
C ARG A 104 12.37 -11.35 -3.58
N THR A 105 12.51 -12.55 -3.03
CA THR A 105 13.16 -13.65 -3.74
C THR A 105 12.35 -14.02 -4.99
N LEU A 106 11.04 -14.21 -4.84
CA LEU A 106 10.14 -14.52 -5.96
C LEU A 106 10.09 -13.41 -7.01
N ASP A 107 10.18 -12.14 -6.58
CA ASP A 107 10.20 -10.98 -7.47
C ASP A 107 11.41 -10.96 -8.43
N THR A 108 12.49 -11.62 -8.03
CA THR A 108 13.72 -11.75 -8.83
C THR A 108 13.86 -13.07 -9.58
N GLU A 109 12.92 -14.00 -9.37
CA GLU A 109 12.92 -15.30 -10.08
C GLU A 109 12.31 -15.13 -11.48
N ASP A 110 12.97 -15.68 -12.51
CA ASP A 110 12.42 -15.73 -13.86
C ASP A 110 11.20 -16.66 -13.95
N PHE A 111 10.22 -16.29 -14.76
CA PHE A 111 9.06 -17.13 -15.03
C PHE A 111 9.48 -18.41 -15.79
N PRO A 112 9.14 -19.62 -15.31
CA PRO A 112 9.57 -20.86 -15.96
C PRO A 112 8.80 -21.18 -17.26
N ASP A 113 9.51 -21.64 -18.30
CA ASP A 113 8.90 -22.10 -19.56
C ASP A 113 8.17 -23.46 -19.44
N ASP A 114 8.56 -24.31 -18.49
CA ASP A 114 7.92 -25.62 -18.28
C ASP A 114 6.60 -25.47 -17.52
N ARG A 115 5.51 -26.05 -18.04
CA ARG A 115 4.16 -25.92 -17.45
C ARG A 115 4.10 -26.25 -15.97
N TRP A 116 4.73 -27.34 -15.52
CA TRP A 116 4.63 -27.75 -14.12
C TRP A 116 5.47 -26.86 -13.22
N LYS A 117 6.63 -26.41 -13.69
CA LYS A 117 7.42 -25.39 -13.00
C LYS A 117 6.71 -24.05 -12.95
N ALA A 118 6.05 -23.62 -14.03
CA ALA A 118 5.23 -22.43 -14.09
C ALA A 118 4.09 -22.49 -13.08
N LEU A 119 3.32 -23.60 -13.06
CA LEU A 119 2.26 -23.80 -12.07
C LEU A 119 2.80 -23.76 -10.64
N GLY A 120 3.95 -24.41 -10.39
CA GLY A 120 4.61 -24.38 -9.09
C GLY A 120 5.07 -22.97 -8.69
N TYR A 121 5.57 -22.19 -9.64
CA TYR A 121 5.97 -20.79 -9.43
C TYR A 121 4.74 -19.92 -9.10
N VAL A 122 3.67 -19.99 -9.90
CA VAL A 122 2.46 -19.19 -9.67
C VAL A 122 1.80 -19.57 -8.34
N ARG A 123 1.80 -20.86 -7.94
CA ARG A 123 1.33 -21.29 -6.61
C ARG A 123 2.18 -20.75 -5.46
N ARG A 124 3.50 -20.67 -5.63
CA ARG A 124 4.39 -20.04 -4.64
C ARG A 124 4.13 -18.54 -4.52
N LEU A 125 3.88 -17.85 -5.64
CA LEU A 125 3.43 -16.45 -5.66
C LEU A 125 2.12 -16.30 -4.89
N GLY A 126 1.08 -17.05 -5.27
CA GLY A 126 -0.23 -16.98 -4.66
C GLY A 126 -0.20 -17.23 -3.15
N TRP A 127 0.54 -18.25 -2.70
CA TRP A 127 0.68 -18.51 -1.27
C TRP A 127 1.40 -17.37 -0.54
N THR A 128 2.49 -16.85 -1.11
CA THR A 128 3.24 -15.74 -0.50
C THR A 128 2.40 -14.47 -0.41
N ILE A 129 1.61 -14.17 -1.44
CA ILE A 129 0.67 -13.05 -1.47
C ILE A 129 -0.40 -13.21 -0.39
N ASN A 130 -1.04 -14.38 -0.31
CA ASN A 130 -2.07 -14.66 0.68
C ASN A 130 -1.56 -14.45 2.12
N GLU A 131 -0.40 -15.01 2.45
CA GLU A 131 0.18 -14.89 3.79
C GLU A 131 0.63 -13.45 4.09
N LEU A 132 1.24 -12.77 3.12
CA LEU A 132 1.64 -11.38 3.30
C LEU A 132 0.42 -10.47 3.49
N MET A 133 -0.65 -10.67 2.73
CA MET A 133 -1.92 -9.96 2.91
C MET A 133 -2.48 -10.20 4.31
N GLU A 134 -2.63 -11.46 4.72
CA GLU A 134 -3.20 -11.79 6.02
C GLU A 134 -2.37 -11.16 7.16
N ARG A 135 -1.03 -11.19 7.02
CA ARG A 135 -0.13 -10.60 8.00
C ARG A 135 -0.21 -9.07 8.04
N LEU A 136 -0.21 -8.40 6.89
CA LEU A 136 -0.34 -6.95 6.81
C LEU A 136 -1.70 -6.48 7.33
N SER A 137 -2.76 -7.26 7.13
CA SER A 137 -4.09 -6.96 7.66
C SER A 137 -4.11 -7.07 9.18
N ARG A 138 -3.60 -8.17 9.75
CA ARG A 138 -3.50 -8.39 11.20
C ARG A 138 -2.69 -7.30 11.92
N THR A 139 -1.70 -6.74 11.24
CA THR A 139 -0.84 -5.68 11.78
C THR A 139 -1.34 -4.27 11.48
N GLY A 140 -2.48 -4.12 10.80
CA GLY A 140 -3.12 -2.83 10.53
C GLY A 140 -2.47 -2.01 9.43
N HIS A 141 -1.68 -2.63 8.56
CA HIS A 141 -1.08 -1.98 7.38
C HIS A 141 -2.01 -1.97 6.17
N ILE A 142 -2.98 -2.87 6.13
CA ILE A 142 -4.10 -2.87 5.17
C ILE A 142 -5.41 -3.13 5.91
N ASP A 143 -6.52 -2.62 5.39
CA ASP A 143 -7.83 -2.90 5.95
C ASP A 143 -8.16 -4.40 5.82
N ALA A 144 -8.83 -4.97 6.83
CA ALA A 144 -9.29 -6.35 6.76
C ALA A 144 -10.32 -6.50 5.64
N VAL A 145 -10.07 -7.43 4.72
CA VAL A 145 -11.08 -7.88 3.77
C VAL A 145 -12.19 -8.52 4.60
N SER A 146 -13.36 -7.86 4.62
CA SER A 146 -14.55 -8.30 5.37
C SER A 146 -15.41 -9.25 4.55
#